data_AF-A0A2V9K3U4-F1
#
_entry.id   AF-A0A2V9K3U4-F1
#
_cell.length_a   1.000
_cell.length_b   1.000
_cell.length_c   1.000
_cell.angle_alpha   90.00
_cell.angle_beta   90.00
_cell.angle_gamma   90.00
#
_symmetry.space_group_name_H-M   'P 1'
#
loop_
_entity.id
_entity.type
_entity.pdbx_description
1 polymer ?
#
loop_
_entity_poly.entity_id
_entity_poly.type
_entity_poly.pdbx_seq_one_letter_code
_entity_poly.pdbx_strand_id
1 'polypeptide(L)'
;MPGVIFPRAINCRRSRQVLPYVMFMVMRCMTAAARDESKLSRLFVQYKVKEGIVKSAKGLLKHTYLVPSGPYFQLFDWDTYFMGVALSEDGAQPEALEGSVEDFLEMVGQNANDTGYVPREIAPDGFWALPEMCKPFLAQAAYRASRTAGSADWLKPWTKQLAQTLEFWENTRQSADGFFRWYNGVESGVYNNPAVVDRPAEVTEGVDLQCYLYREYRAMGLLAGKVGDAQKSKEYDRKADDLGARVRDGMWSETEGMFLNIYARTGKPIRIKTWTNFMPLWAGIATSSQAKRMIEEHLLNPKEFWAPHGIRTLSPDELLYDPIQGYWRGPVWVVSSYLMTHGLMNNGYREQARKLAEETEELLFRTAGPSPAATS
;
A
#
# COMPACT_ATOMS: atom_id res chain seq x y z
N MET A 1 37.32 5.06 -2.17
CA MET A 1 37.82 3.67 -2.00
C MET A 1 38.23 3.49 -0.54
N PRO A 2 37.96 2.32 0.06
CA PRO A 2 37.00 2.24 1.17
C PRO A 2 37.66 1.96 2.53
N GLY A 3 37.04 2.49 3.59
CA GLY A 3 37.30 2.11 4.97
C GLY A 3 35.99 1.67 5.62
N VAL A 4 35.66 0.39 5.43
CA VAL A 4 34.53 -0.32 6.03
C VAL A 4 34.77 -0.45 7.53
N ILE A 5 33.88 0.06 8.37
CA ILE A 5 33.89 -0.19 9.82
C ILE A 5 32.78 -1.20 10.14
N PHE A 6 33.16 -2.48 10.23
CA PHE A 6 32.40 -3.52 10.93
C PHE A 6 32.70 -3.45 12.43
N PRO A 7 31.71 -3.57 13.33
CA PRO A 7 31.99 -3.92 14.72
C PRO A 7 32.32 -5.42 14.85
N ARG A 8 33.48 -5.71 15.43
CA ARG A 8 33.94 -7.06 15.80
C ARG A 8 33.09 -7.67 16.91
N ALA A 9 33.02 -9.01 16.87
CA ALA A 9 32.40 -9.90 17.83
C ALA A 9 32.90 -9.71 19.28
N ILE A 10 31.96 -9.69 20.22
CA ILE A 10 32.22 -9.94 21.65
C ILE A 10 31.55 -11.27 22.01
N ASN A 11 32.38 -12.25 22.31
CA ASN A 11 32.01 -13.50 22.95
C ASN A 11 31.89 -13.21 24.46
N CYS A 12 30.70 -13.33 25.05
CA CYS A 12 30.59 -13.64 26.47
C CYS A 12 29.36 -14.51 26.74
N ARG A 13 29.63 -15.66 27.34
CA ARG A 13 28.69 -16.74 27.65
C ARG A 13 27.88 -16.43 28.91
N ARG A 14 26.62 -16.88 28.86
CA ARG A 14 25.71 -17.28 29.95
C ARG A 14 25.03 -16.17 30.78
N SER A 15 23.78 -15.89 30.38
CA SER A 15 22.64 -16.02 31.29
C SER A 15 21.51 -16.76 30.54
N ARG A 16 21.24 -17.99 30.98
CA ARG A 16 20.14 -18.84 30.49
C ARG A 16 18.83 -18.30 31.05
N GLN A 17 17.93 -17.85 30.17
CA GLN A 17 16.46 -17.93 30.24
C GLN A 17 15.84 -16.94 29.23
N VAL A 18 15.94 -17.24 27.93
CA VAL A 18 15.03 -16.69 26.91
C VAL A 18 14.97 -17.70 25.76
N LEU A 19 13.79 -18.29 25.53
CA LEU A 19 13.48 -19.20 24.42
C LEU A 19 12.00 -18.94 24.07
N PRO A 20 11.59 -18.76 22.79
CA PRO A 20 12.35 -18.25 21.64
C PRO A 20 11.58 -17.27 20.69
N TYR A 21 12.40 -16.55 19.93
CA TYR A 21 12.24 -15.70 18.73
C TYR A 21 11.39 -16.24 17.53
N VAL A 22 10.19 -16.79 17.70
CA VAL A 22 9.54 -17.62 16.65
C VAL A 22 8.20 -17.08 16.14
N MET A 23 8.13 -15.87 15.57
CA MET A 23 6.93 -15.52 14.76
C MET A 23 7.22 -14.65 13.54
N PHE A 24 8.27 -13.83 13.63
CA PHE A 24 8.69 -12.99 12.51
C PHE A 24 9.58 -13.71 11.48
N MET A 25 10.30 -14.75 11.93
CA MET A 25 10.97 -15.69 11.05
C MET A 25 10.00 -16.78 10.55
N VAL A 26 8.82 -16.92 11.16
CA VAL A 26 7.94 -18.05 10.92
C VAL A 26 7.33 -18.02 9.53
N MET A 27 6.70 -16.94 9.06
CA MET A 27 6.22 -16.97 7.67
C MET A 27 7.37 -16.98 6.64
N ARG A 28 8.51 -16.31 6.88
CA ARG A 28 9.62 -16.26 5.89
C ARG A 28 10.56 -17.47 5.88
N CYS A 29 10.56 -18.31 6.92
CA CYS A 29 11.34 -19.54 7.00
C CYS A 29 10.49 -20.81 7.16
N MET A 30 9.16 -20.69 7.16
CA MET A 30 8.27 -21.83 6.94
C MET A 30 8.38 -22.28 5.48
N THR A 31 8.50 -23.59 5.29
CA THR A 31 8.17 -24.20 4.00
C THR A 31 6.74 -23.84 3.63
N ALA A 32 6.40 -23.81 2.33
CA ALA A 32 5.02 -23.57 1.89
C ALA A 32 4.01 -24.44 2.67
N ALA A 33 4.37 -25.70 2.94
CA ALA A 33 3.59 -26.64 3.77
C ALA A 33 3.28 -26.15 5.20
N ALA A 34 4.19 -25.43 5.85
CA ALA A 34 3.97 -24.93 7.21
C ALA A 34 3.14 -23.62 7.24
N ARG A 35 3.03 -22.91 6.10
CA ARG A 35 2.07 -21.81 5.91
C ARG A 35 0.66 -22.34 5.67
N ASP A 36 0.52 -23.43 4.91
CA ASP A 36 -0.74 -24.11 4.62
C ASP A 36 -1.43 -24.62 5.89
N GLU A 37 -0.68 -24.99 6.93
CA GLU A 37 -1.20 -25.46 8.21
C GLU A 37 -1.43 -24.36 9.27
N SER A 38 -1.29 -23.08 8.91
CA SER A 38 -1.56 -21.98 9.85
C SER A 38 -3.05 -21.87 10.20
N LYS A 39 -3.36 -21.33 11.40
CA LYS A 39 -4.74 -21.01 11.81
C LYS A 39 -5.43 -20.12 10.77
N LEU A 40 -4.72 -19.10 10.28
CA LEU A 40 -5.23 -18.17 9.28
C LEU A 40 -5.53 -18.85 7.94
N SER A 41 -4.65 -19.74 7.46
CA SER A 41 -4.89 -20.55 6.26
C SER A 41 -6.17 -21.38 6.37
N ARG A 42 -6.35 -22.08 7.50
CA ARG A 42 -7.59 -22.84 7.77
C ARG A 42 -8.83 -21.95 7.76
N LEU A 43 -8.75 -20.76 8.35
CA LEU A 43 -9.85 -19.80 8.37
C LEU A 43 -10.17 -19.26 6.96
N PHE A 44 -9.17 -18.99 6.13
CA PHE A 44 -9.38 -18.58 4.73
C PHE A 44 -10.08 -19.66 3.90
N VAL A 45 -9.73 -20.94 4.11
CA VAL A 45 -10.40 -22.07 3.47
C VAL A 45 -11.83 -22.22 4.00
N GLN A 46 -12.00 -22.22 5.33
CA GLN A 46 -13.30 -22.40 5.99
C GLN A 46 -14.31 -21.32 5.55
N TYR A 47 -13.88 -20.06 5.48
CA TYR A 47 -14.72 -18.92 5.12
C TYR A 47 -14.63 -18.55 3.64
N LYS A 48 -13.94 -19.36 2.82
CA LYS A 48 -13.81 -19.17 1.39
C LYS A 48 -13.41 -17.74 0.97
N VAL A 49 -12.50 -17.12 1.73
CA VAL A 49 -12.13 -15.70 1.60
C VAL A 49 -11.61 -15.35 0.19
N LYS A 50 -11.01 -16.32 -0.50
CA LYS A 50 -10.45 -16.16 -1.85
C LYS A 50 -11.36 -16.65 -2.97
N GLU A 51 -12.59 -17.08 -2.66
CA GLU A 51 -13.53 -17.55 -3.68
C GLU A 51 -13.98 -16.36 -4.55
N GLY A 52 -13.96 -16.57 -5.87
CA GLY A 52 -14.48 -15.60 -6.83
C GLY A 52 -13.61 -14.37 -7.10
N ILE A 53 -12.42 -14.24 -6.49
CA ILE A 53 -11.49 -13.11 -6.74
C ILE A 53 -10.76 -13.23 -8.08
N VAL A 54 -10.60 -14.45 -8.61
CA VAL A 54 -9.96 -14.68 -9.91
C VAL A 54 -11.04 -14.86 -10.98
N LYS A 55 -10.95 -14.09 -12.06
CA LYS A 55 -11.87 -14.15 -13.19
C LYS A 55 -11.11 -14.45 -14.47
N SER A 56 -11.74 -15.20 -15.36
CA SER A 56 -11.26 -15.40 -16.72
C SER A 56 -11.47 -14.14 -17.56
N ALA A 57 -10.62 -13.98 -18.57
CA ALA A 57 -10.69 -12.92 -19.57
C ALA A 57 -12.13 -12.69 -20.07
N LYS A 58 -12.53 -11.42 -20.16
CA LYS A 58 -13.85 -11.00 -20.63
C LYS A 58 -13.82 -9.56 -21.13
N GLY A 59 -14.29 -9.36 -22.36
CA GLY A 59 -14.50 -8.03 -22.93
C GLY A 59 -13.19 -7.26 -23.07
N LEU A 60 -13.09 -6.09 -22.41
CA LEU A 60 -11.88 -5.27 -22.40
C LEU A 60 -10.71 -5.91 -21.64
N LEU A 61 -10.98 -6.84 -20.72
CA LEU A 61 -9.97 -7.55 -19.93
C LEU A 61 -9.59 -8.84 -20.68
N LYS A 62 -8.39 -8.88 -21.25
CA LYS A 62 -7.93 -9.95 -22.16
C LYS A 62 -7.22 -11.08 -21.44
N HIS A 63 -6.86 -10.89 -20.17
CA HIS A 63 -6.12 -11.85 -19.37
C HIS A 63 -6.95 -12.40 -18.22
N THR A 64 -6.42 -13.38 -17.49
CA THR A 64 -6.99 -13.74 -16.18
C THR A 64 -6.69 -12.61 -15.21
N TYR A 65 -7.71 -12.13 -14.48
CA TYR A 65 -7.58 -10.92 -13.65
C TYR A 65 -8.19 -11.08 -12.27
N LEU A 66 -7.82 -10.16 -11.38
CA LEU A 66 -8.28 -10.11 -9.99
C LEU A 66 -9.44 -9.13 -9.81
N VAL A 67 -10.39 -9.47 -8.94
CA VAL A 67 -11.50 -8.60 -8.52
C VAL A 67 -11.67 -8.65 -6.99
N PRO A 68 -12.13 -7.58 -6.32
CA PRO A 68 -12.35 -7.55 -4.86
C PRO A 68 -13.41 -8.54 -4.31
N SER A 69 -13.96 -9.42 -5.14
CA SER A 69 -15.07 -10.37 -4.85
C SER A 69 -16.45 -9.71 -4.69
N GLY A 70 -17.46 -10.51 -4.31
CA GLY A 70 -18.83 -10.06 -4.10
C GLY A 70 -19.49 -9.54 -5.39
N PRO A 71 -20.11 -8.34 -5.39
CA PRO A 71 -20.78 -7.80 -6.57
C PRO A 71 -19.81 -7.26 -7.62
N TYR A 72 -18.51 -7.18 -7.31
CA TYR A 72 -17.51 -6.62 -8.20
C TYR A 72 -17.08 -7.61 -9.28
N PHE A 73 -16.97 -7.11 -10.50
CA PHE A 73 -16.55 -7.87 -11.68
C PHE A 73 -15.52 -7.13 -12.52
N GLN A 74 -15.08 -5.96 -12.05
CA GLN A 74 -14.10 -5.08 -12.67
C GLN A 74 -12.78 -5.10 -11.91
N LEU A 75 -11.70 -4.79 -12.64
CA LEU A 75 -10.36 -4.64 -12.12
C LEU A 75 -10.22 -3.31 -11.37
N PHE A 76 -9.54 -3.32 -10.23
CA PHE A 76 -9.22 -2.11 -9.46
C PHE A 76 -7.73 -2.06 -9.13
N ASP A 77 -7.14 -0.87 -9.24
CA ASP A 77 -5.70 -0.62 -9.13
C ASP A 77 -5.04 -1.17 -7.84
N TRP A 78 -5.21 -0.50 -6.70
CA TRP A 78 -4.55 -0.87 -5.45
C TRP A 78 -5.08 -2.20 -4.87
N ASP A 79 -6.34 -2.54 -5.13
CA ASP A 79 -6.92 -3.84 -4.76
C ASP A 79 -6.15 -4.96 -5.43
N THR A 80 -5.82 -4.82 -6.72
CA THR A 80 -4.97 -5.76 -7.47
C THR A 80 -3.64 -5.98 -6.76
N TYR A 81 -2.99 -4.89 -6.31
CA TYR A 81 -1.73 -5.00 -5.57
C TYR A 81 -1.90 -5.75 -4.24
N PHE A 82 -2.87 -5.39 -3.40
CA PHE A 82 -3.04 -6.02 -2.09
C PHE A 82 -3.52 -7.48 -2.18
N MET A 83 -4.44 -7.80 -3.10
CA MET A 83 -4.82 -9.18 -3.40
C MET A 83 -3.64 -9.98 -3.95
N GLY A 84 -2.86 -9.39 -4.86
CA GLY A 84 -1.64 -9.97 -5.40
C GLY A 84 -0.59 -10.26 -4.33
N VAL A 85 -0.47 -9.40 -3.32
CA VAL A 85 0.37 -9.66 -2.15
C VAL A 85 -0.10 -10.91 -1.42
N ALA A 86 -1.40 -11.03 -1.13
CA ALA A 86 -1.95 -12.20 -0.44
C ALA A 86 -1.73 -13.50 -1.24
N LEU A 87 -2.06 -13.52 -2.53
CA LEU A 87 -1.91 -14.70 -3.40
C LEU A 87 -0.45 -15.15 -3.53
N SER A 88 0.46 -14.18 -3.63
CA SER A 88 1.89 -14.48 -3.70
C SER A 88 2.44 -15.11 -2.42
N GLU A 89 1.87 -14.84 -1.24
CA GLU A 89 2.30 -15.51 0.00
C GLU A 89 1.85 -16.98 0.05
N ASP A 90 0.80 -17.36 -0.67
CA ASP A 90 0.40 -18.76 -0.83
C ASP A 90 1.31 -19.52 -1.81
N GLY A 91 2.20 -18.81 -2.52
CA GLY A 91 2.98 -19.38 -3.62
C GLY A 91 2.12 -19.78 -4.83
N ALA A 92 0.93 -19.19 -4.98
CA ALA A 92 -0.05 -19.57 -6.00
C ALA A 92 -0.30 -18.44 -7.02
N GLN A 93 -0.66 -18.84 -8.24
CA GLN A 93 -1.31 -18.04 -9.29
C GLN A 93 -0.63 -16.70 -9.65
N PRO A 94 0.67 -16.68 -10.02
CA PRO A 94 1.27 -15.46 -10.57
C PRO A 94 0.50 -14.95 -11.79
N GLU A 95 -0.10 -15.83 -12.58
CA GLU A 95 -0.77 -15.51 -13.85
C GLU A 95 -1.95 -14.54 -13.68
N ALA A 96 -2.67 -14.62 -12.56
CA ALA A 96 -3.79 -13.72 -12.30
C ALA A 96 -3.31 -12.30 -11.96
N LEU A 97 -2.17 -12.17 -11.28
CA LEU A 97 -1.58 -10.87 -10.98
C LEU A 97 -0.83 -10.30 -12.20
N GLU A 98 -0.13 -11.15 -12.96
CA GLU A 98 0.48 -10.77 -14.24
C GLU A 98 -0.58 -10.27 -15.21
N GLY A 99 -1.63 -11.06 -15.45
CA GLY A 99 -2.73 -10.69 -16.33
C GLY A 99 -3.44 -9.39 -15.93
N SER A 100 -3.66 -9.20 -14.62
CA SER A 100 -4.20 -7.93 -14.10
C SER A 100 -3.30 -6.73 -14.44
N VAL A 101 -1.98 -6.88 -14.31
CA VAL A 101 -1.02 -5.83 -14.67
C VAL A 101 -1.01 -5.60 -16.18
N GLU A 102 -1.05 -6.66 -16.99
CA GLU A 102 -1.10 -6.57 -18.45
C GLU A 102 -2.36 -5.84 -18.93
N ASP A 103 -3.53 -6.15 -18.36
CA ASP A 103 -4.79 -5.47 -18.69
C ASP A 103 -4.71 -3.94 -18.41
N PHE A 104 -4.06 -3.53 -17.31
CA PHE A 104 -3.80 -2.10 -17.06
C PHE A 104 -2.81 -1.50 -18.08
N LEU A 105 -1.73 -2.20 -18.40
CA LEU A 105 -0.70 -1.72 -19.33
C LEU A 105 -1.20 -1.64 -20.77
N GLU A 106 -2.17 -2.47 -21.15
CA GLU A 106 -2.87 -2.37 -22.44
C GLU A 106 -3.66 -1.07 -22.61
N MET A 107 -4.07 -0.43 -21.49
CA MET A 107 -4.80 0.84 -21.54
C MET A 107 -3.88 2.06 -21.71
N VAL A 108 -2.58 1.89 -21.49
CA VAL A 108 -1.60 2.97 -21.65
C VAL A 108 -1.61 3.49 -23.08
N GLY A 109 -1.90 4.79 -23.23
CA GLY A 109 -1.95 5.45 -24.54
C GLY A 109 -3.25 5.26 -25.30
N GLN A 110 -4.25 4.57 -24.75
CA GLN A 110 -5.59 4.50 -25.34
C GLN A 110 -6.41 5.78 -25.10
N ASN A 111 -6.10 6.52 -24.03
CA ASN A 111 -6.63 7.88 -23.85
C ASN A 111 -5.76 8.87 -24.64
N ALA A 112 -6.20 9.22 -25.85
CA ALA A 112 -5.41 10.01 -26.82
C ALA A 112 -4.91 11.38 -26.31
N ASN A 113 -5.54 11.93 -25.26
CA ASN A 113 -5.17 13.23 -24.71
C ASN A 113 -4.08 13.14 -23.63
N ASP A 114 -3.84 11.96 -23.06
CA ASP A 114 -3.01 11.79 -21.86
C ASP A 114 -2.12 10.56 -22.00
N THR A 115 -0.94 10.75 -22.60
CA THR A 115 0.06 9.67 -22.69
C THR A 115 0.42 9.18 -21.29
N GLY A 116 0.36 7.87 -21.07
CA GLY A 116 0.64 7.26 -19.77
C GLY A 116 -0.57 7.12 -18.85
N TYR A 117 -1.72 7.72 -19.20
CA TYR A 117 -2.95 7.53 -18.43
C TYR A 117 -3.42 6.08 -18.46
N VAL A 118 -3.84 5.59 -17.30
CA VAL A 118 -4.43 4.29 -17.05
C VAL A 118 -5.60 4.52 -16.10
N PRO A 119 -6.83 4.09 -16.43
CA PRO A 119 -7.98 4.30 -15.55
C PRO A 119 -7.81 3.56 -14.22
N ARG A 120 -8.32 4.14 -13.14
CA ARG A 120 -8.36 3.52 -11.79
C ARG A 120 -9.05 2.16 -11.77
N GLU A 121 -10.05 1.97 -12.63
CA GLU A 121 -10.80 0.73 -12.76
C GLU A 121 -11.09 0.38 -14.23
N ILE A 122 -11.13 -0.91 -14.54
CA ILE A 122 -11.45 -1.43 -15.88
C ILE A 122 -12.53 -2.49 -15.73
N ALA A 123 -13.73 -2.21 -16.25
CA ALA A 123 -14.80 -3.20 -16.32
C ALA A 123 -14.74 -3.93 -17.68
N PRO A 124 -15.19 -5.21 -17.75
CA PRO A 124 -15.30 -5.94 -19.01
C PRO A 124 -16.05 -5.19 -20.13
N ASP A 125 -17.00 -4.33 -19.76
CA ASP A 125 -17.91 -3.61 -20.65
C ASP A 125 -17.61 -2.11 -20.79
N GLY A 126 -16.63 -1.55 -20.06
CA GLY A 126 -16.26 -0.14 -20.22
C GLY A 126 -15.35 0.45 -19.14
N PHE A 127 -15.11 1.75 -19.27
CA PHE A 127 -14.39 2.56 -18.29
C PHE A 127 -15.37 3.41 -17.48
N TRP A 128 -15.39 3.23 -16.17
CA TRP A 128 -16.37 3.88 -15.29
C TRP A 128 -15.73 4.93 -14.36
N ALA A 129 -14.40 4.92 -14.20
CA ALA A 129 -13.65 5.83 -13.33
C ALA A 129 -12.84 6.87 -14.10
N LEU A 130 -13.46 7.56 -15.07
CA LEU A 130 -12.84 8.77 -15.63
C LEU A 130 -13.20 9.97 -14.75
N PRO A 131 -12.26 10.88 -14.43
CA PRO A 131 -10.88 10.96 -14.93
C PRO A 131 -9.82 10.43 -13.95
N GLU A 132 -10.19 9.56 -12.99
CA GLU A 132 -9.26 9.06 -11.98
C GLU A 132 -8.20 8.10 -12.55
N MET A 133 -6.93 8.44 -12.34
CA MET A 133 -5.78 7.63 -12.72
C MET A 133 -5.57 6.46 -11.75
N CYS A 134 -5.03 5.36 -12.27
CA CYS A 134 -4.49 4.25 -11.50
C CYS A 134 -3.45 4.75 -10.47
N LYS A 135 -3.70 4.48 -9.19
CA LYS A 135 -2.77 4.76 -8.09
C LYS A 135 -1.41 4.11 -8.36
N PRO A 136 -0.29 4.67 -7.84
CA PRO A 136 1.04 4.17 -8.13
C PRO A 136 1.34 2.88 -7.36
N PHE A 137 0.78 1.78 -7.85
CA PHE A 137 0.94 0.41 -7.37
C PHE A 137 1.19 -0.60 -8.52
N LEU A 138 1.22 -0.15 -9.77
CA LEU A 138 1.30 -1.03 -10.94
C LEU A 138 2.70 -1.65 -11.07
N ALA A 139 3.75 -0.87 -10.92
CA ALA A 139 5.14 -1.37 -10.88
C ALA A 139 5.38 -2.24 -9.64
N GLN A 140 4.77 -1.89 -8.51
CA GLN A 140 4.82 -2.72 -7.30
C GLN A 140 4.12 -4.07 -7.50
N ALA A 141 2.96 -4.10 -8.15
CA ALA A 141 2.24 -5.32 -8.51
C ALA A 141 3.04 -6.16 -9.51
N ALA A 142 3.59 -5.54 -10.55
CA ALA A 142 4.46 -6.18 -11.54
C ALA A 142 5.70 -6.81 -10.90
N TYR A 143 6.36 -6.10 -9.97
CA TYR A 143 7.48 -6.63 -9.22
C TYR A 143 7.07 -7.80 -8.32
N ARG A 144 5.91 -7.72 -7.67
CA ARG A 144 5.37 -8.79 -6.84
C ARG A 144 5.08 -10.04 -7.67
N ALA A 145 4.41 -9.91 -8.81
CA ALA A 145 4.12 -11.01 -9.72
C ALA A 145 5.42 -11.65 -10.23
N SER A 146 6.38 -10.85 -10.67
CA SER A 146 7.69 -11.31 -11.11
C SER A 146 8.47 -12.07 -10.03
N ARG A 147 8.29 -11.69 -8.76
CA ARG A 147 8.90 -12.41 -7.63
C ARG A 147 8.25 -13.76 -7.39
N THR A 148 6.95 -13.87 -7.58
CA THR A 148 6.18 -15.11 -7.42
C THR A 148 6.43 -16.07 -8.57
N ALA A 149 6.45 -15.57 -9.81
CA ALA A 149 6.79 -16.33 -11.02
C ALA A 149 8.27 -16.74 -11.10
N GLY A 150 9.14 -16.06 -10.35
CA GLY A 150 10.59 -16.29 -10.40
C GLY A 150 11.30 -15.67 -11.62
N SER A 151 10.56 -14.98 -12.50
CA SER A 151 11.09 -14.23 -13.64
C SER A 151 10.34 -12.92 -13.85
N ALA A 152 11.01 -11.92 -14.44
CA ALA A 152 10.40 -10.66 -14.90
C ALA A 152 10.35 -10.57 -16.44
N ASP A 153 10.64 -11.65 -17.16
CA ASP A 153 10.76 -11.64 -18.62
C ASP A 153 9.44 -11.28 -19.32
N TRP A 154 8.30 -11.60 -18.72
CA TRP A 154 6.97 -11.27 -19.22
C TRP A 154 6.74 -9.75 -19.34
N LEU A 155 7.49 -8.92 -18.59
CA LEU A 155 7.39 -7.47 -18.64
C LEU A 155 8.17 -6.83 -19.81
N LYS A 156 9.05 -7.57 -20.50
CA LYS A 156 9.84 -7.02 -21.62
C LYS A 156 9.00 -6.26 -22.66
N PRO A 157 7.87 -6.78 -23.17
CA PRO A 157 7.01 -6.05 -24.10
C PRO A 157 6.29 -4.83 -23.49
N TRP A 158 6.26 -4.73 -22.16
CA TRP A 158 5.50 -3.72 -21.42
C TRP A 158 6.36 -2.63 -20.75
N THR A 159 7.70 -2.75 -20.83
CA THR A 159 8.63 -1.82 -20.16
C THR A 159 8.37 -0.35 -20.48
N LYS A 160 8.02 -0.05 -21.74
CA LYS A 160 7.66 1.30 -22.19
C LYS A 160 6.37 1.78 -21.53
N GLN A 161 5.31 0.99 -21.60
CA GLN A 161 3.99 1.33 -21.06
C GLN A 161 4.08 1.55 -19.55
N LEU A 162 4.82 0.69 -18.84
CA LEU A 162 5.03 0.82 -17.40
C LEU A 162 5.83 2.07 -17.04
N ALA A 163 6.80 2.49 -17.86
CA ALA A 163 7.49 3.76 -17.65
C ALA A 163 6.55 4.97 -17.89
N GLN A 164 5.69 4.89 -18.90
CA GLN A 164 4.75 5.95 -19.24
C GLN A 164 3.72 6.21 -18.13
N THR A 165 3.35 5.22 -17.32
CA THR A 165 2.43 5.46 -16.19
C THR A 165 3.03 6.40 -15.14
N LEU A 166 4.34 6.33 -14.88
CA LEU A 166 5.05 7.28 -14.03
C LEU A 166 5.25 8.63 -14.70
N GLU A 167 5.54 8.64 -16.00
CA GLU A 167 5.65 9.89 -16.77
C GLU A 167 4.33 10.67 -16.73
N PHE A 168 3.18 10.00 -16.71
CA PHE A 168 1.89 10.66 -16.49
C PHE A 168 1.87 11.41 -15.16
N TRP A 169 2.19 10.74 -14.04
CA TRP A 169 2.26 11.40 -12.72
C TRP A 169 3.23 12.58 -12.71
N GLU A 170 4.42 12.42 -13.31
CA GLU A 170 5.45 13.46 -13.41
C GLU A 170 4.98 14.68 -14.21
N ASN A 171 4.29 14.45 -15.32
CA ASN A 171 3.89 15.52 -16.23
C ASN A 171 2.57 16.21 -15.85
N THR A 172 1.65 15.51 -15.19
CA THR A 172 0.28 16.01 -14.96
C THR A 172 -0.10 16.21 -13.50
N ARG A 173 0.63 15.57 -12.57
CA ARG A 173 0.29 15.58 -11.13
C ARG A 173 1.39 16.17 -10.26
N GLN A 174 2.58 16.43 -10.78
CA GLN A 174 3.63 17.09 -10.02
C GLN A 174 3.38 18.62 -9.92
N SER A 175 3.55 19.16 -8.72
CA SER A 175 3.57 20.58 -8.40
C SER A 175 4.96 21.19 -8.64
N ALA A 176 5.04 22.52 -8.72
CA ALA A 176 6.31 23.22 -8.91
C ALA A 176 7.33 23.01 -7.76
N ASP A 177 6.85 22.65 -6.57
CA ASP A 177 7.69 22.31 -5.41
C ASP A 177 8.19 20.85 -5.43
N GLY A 178 7.80 20.07 -6.44
CA GLY A 178 8.21 18.69 -6.67
C GLY A 178 7.35 17.63 -5.97
N PHE A 179 6.30 18.01 -5.23
CA PHE A 179 5.33 17.06 -4.68
C PHE A 179 4.25 16.72 -5.69
N PHE A 180 3.61 15.55 -5.51
CA PHE A 180 2.54 15.09 -6.38
C PHE A 180 1.17 15.34 -5.77
N ARG A 181 0.17 15.61 -6.61
CA ARG A 181 -1.20 15.93 -6.19
C ARG A 181 -2.15 14.80 -6.53
N TRP A 182 -3.04 14.47 -5.60
CA TRP A 182 -4.24 13.71 -5.92
C TRP A 182 -5.18 14.56 -6.78
N TYR A 183 -5.85 13.94 -7.75
CA TYR A 183 -6.96 14.57 -8.48
C TYR A 183 -8.11 14.87 -7.51
N ASN A 184 -8.59 13.86 -6.78
CA ASN A 184 -9.64 13.98 -5.77
C ASN A 184 -9.53 12.83 -4.75
N GLY A 185 -10.45 12.75 -3.79
CA GLY A 185 -10.54 11.66 -2.82
C GLY A 185 -10.85 10.31 -3.46
N VAL A 186 -11.57 10.27 -4.58
CA VAL A 186 -11.88 9.00 -5.28
C VAL A 186 -10.60 8.38 -5.85
N GLU A 187 -9.75 9.19 -6.49
CA GLU A 187 -8.46 8.76 -7.03
C GLU A 187 -7.52 8.26 -5.91
N SER A 188 -7.55 8.90 -4.73
CA SER A 188 -6.74 8.47 -3.58
C SER A 188 -7.18 7.12 -2.98
N GLY A 189 -8.40 6.66 -3.29
CA GLY A 189 -8.99 5.44 -2.74
C GLY A 189 -9.61 5.63 -1.36
N VAL A 190 -9.44 6.81 -0.76
CA VAL A 190 -9.99 7.19 0.53
C VAL A 190 -11.03 8.30 0.37
N TYR A 191 -12.08 8.04 -0.42
CA TYR A 191 -12.96 9.04 -1.05
C TYR A 191 -13.64 10.07 -0.14
N ASN A 192 -13.86 9.76 1.13
CA ASN A 192 -14.41 10.72 2.09
C ASN A 192 -13.44 11.06 3.23
N ASN A 193 -12.14 10.81 3.03
CA ASN A 193 -11.10 11.29 3.92
C ASN A 193 -11.02 12.82 3.87
N PRO A 194 -11.28 13.53 4.98
CA PRO A 194 -11.32 14.98 4.98
C PRO A 194 -9.96 15.65 4.74
N ALA A 195 -8.85 14.89 4.79
CA ALA A 195 -7.52 15.38 4.46
C ALA A 195 -7.24 15.46 2.95
N VAL A 196 -8.18 15.04 2.09
CA VAL A 196 -8.10 15.15 0.63
C VAL A 196 -9.29 15.97 0.12
N VAL A 197 -9.02 17.01 -0.68
CA VAL A 197 -10.07 17.92 -1.15
C VAL A 197 -10.53 17.57 -2.55
N ASP A 198 -11.84 17.33 -2.69
CA ASP A 198 -12.47 17.03 -3.99
C ASP A 198 -12.76 18.29 -4.81
N ARG A 199 -13.03 19.42 -4.13
CA ARG A 199 -13.45 20.67 -4.77
C ARG A 199 -12.83 21.88 -4.08
N PRO A 200 -11.93 22.64 -4.75
CA PRO A 200 -11.37 22.34 -6.07
C PRO A 200 -10.53 21.05 -6.07
N ALA A 201 -10.59 20.28 -7.16
CA ALA A 201 -9.74 19.11 -7.40
C ALA A 201 -8.27 19.52 -7.65
N GLU A 202 -7.34 18.56 -7.58
CA GLU A 202 -5.90 18.74 -7.83
C GLU A 202 -5.22 19.76 -6.91
N VAL A 203 -5.62 19.80 -5.64
CA VAL A 203 -5.07 20.75 -4.65
C VAL A 203 -4.48 20.11 -3.41
N THR A 204 -4.51 18.78 -3.30
CA THR A 204 -3.96 18.06 -2.16
C THR A 204 -2.70 17.31 -2.57
N GLU A 205 -1.57 17.73 -2.02
CA GLU A 205 -0.34 16.95 -2.01
C GLU A 205 -0.42 15.96 -0.86
N GLY A 206 -0.84 14.73 -1.18
CA GLY A 206 -1.06 13.67 -0.20
C GLY A 206 0.25 13.02 0.23
N VAL A 207 0.48 12.89 1.54
CA VAL A 207 1.63 12.16 2.11
C VAL A 207 1.65 10.71 1.61
N ASP A 208 0.47 10.10 1.52
CA ASP A 208 0.28 8.75 0.98
C ASP A 208 0.70 8.64 -0.49
N LEU A 209 0.26 9.57 -1.34
CA LEU A 209 0.65 9.60 -2.76
C LEU A 209 2.18 9.63 -2.92
N GLN A 210 2.86 10.46 -2.14
CA GLN A 210 4.32 10.53 -2.21
C GLN A 210 4.96 9.20 -1.81
N CYS A 211 4.43 8.54 -0.78
CA CYS A 211 4.90 7.25 -0.32
C CYS A 211 4.63 6.12 -1.34
N TYR A 212 3.49 6.18 -2.04
CA TYR A 212 3.16 5.26 -3.11
C TYR A 212 4.11 5.44 -4.31
N LEU A 213 4.31 6.68 -4.77
CA LEU A 213 5.25 6.99 -5.86
C LEU A 213 6.71 6.67 -5.49
N TYR A 214 7.13 6.96 -4.25
CA TYR A 214 8.44 6.56 -3.75
C TYR A 214 8.67 5.05 -3.93
N ARG A 215 7.68 4.24 -3.52
CA ARG A 215 7.77 2.79 -3.66
C ARG A 215 7.59 2.30 -5.10
N GLU A 216 6.82 3.02 -5.90
CA GLU A 216 6.67 2.76 -7.33
C GLU A 216 8.00 2.95 -8.06
N TYR A 217 8.73 4.04 -7.78
CA TYR A 217 10.08 4.24 -8.29
C TYR A 217 11.05 3.14 -7.83
N ARG A 218 10.99 2.71 -6.56
CA ARG A 218 11.80 1.57 -6.10
C ARG A 218 11.47 0.28 -6.84
N ALA A 219 10.19 0.01 -7.08
CA ALA A 219 9.77 -1.16 -7.83
C ALA A 219 10.26 -1.11 -9.28
N MET A 220 10.18 0.07 -9.93
CA MET A 220 10.74 0.30 -11.26
C MET A 220 12.26 0.10 -11.31
N GLY A 221 12.98 0.59 -10.31
CA GLY A 221 14.43 0.39 -10.18
C GLY A 221 14.80 -1.10 -10.16
N LEU A 222 14.05 -1.89 -9.37
CA LEU A 222 14.24 -3.33 -9.25
C LEU A 222 13.85 -4.08 -10.54
N LEU A 223 12.74 -3.70 -11.17
CA LEU A 223 12.28 -4.31 -12.43
C LEU A 223 13.23 -4.02 -13.58
N ALA A 224 13.68 -2.77 -13.74
CA ALA A 224 14.66 -2.37 -14.74
C ALA A 224 15.95 -3.21 -14.62
N GLY A 225 16.46 -3.38 -13.40
CA GLY A 225 17.62 -4.25 -13.15
C GLY A 225 17.36 -5.71 -13.53
N LYS A 226 16.16 -6.24 -13.26
CA LYS A 226 15.78 -7.62 -13.61
C LYS A 226 15.65 -7.85 -15.12
N VAL A 227 15.25 -6.84 -15.89
CA VAL A 227 15.18 -6.94 -17.37
C VAL A 227 16.48 -6.51 -18.06
N GLY A 228 17.54 -6.23 -17.30
CA GLY A 228 18.88 -5.94 -17.82
C GLY A 228 19.19 -4.46 -18.09
N ASP A 229 18.32 -3.53 -17.68
CA ASP A 229 18.56 -2.09 -17.82
C ASP A 229 19.10 -1.48 -16.52
N ALA A 230 20.42 -1.61 -16.33
CA ALA A 230 21.11 -1.08 -15.17
C ALA A 230 21.12 0.46 -15.10
N GLN A 231 20.95 1.15 -16.23
CA GLN A 231 20.93 2.62 -16.26
C GLN A 231 19.60 3.14 -15.76
N LYS A 232 18.48 2.61 -16.26
CA LYS A 232 17.14 2.93 -15.76
C LYS A 232 16.96 2.53 -14.31
N SER A 233 17.54 1.40 -13.89
CA SER A 233 17.55 0.98 -12.49
C SER A 233 18.08 2.09 -11.56
N LYS A 234 19.27 2.64 -11.88
CA LYS A 234 19.88 3.74 -11.12
C LYS A 234 19.11 5.05 -11.23
N GLU A 235 18.47 5.32 -12.37
CA GLU A 235 17.66 6.53 -12.57
C GLU A 235 16.46 6.54 -11.62
N TYR A 236 15.70 5.43 -11.57
CA TYR A 236 14.55 5.32 -10.69
C TYR A 236 14.94 5.29 -9.21
N ASP A 237 16.07 4.68 -8.86
CA ASP A 237 16.58 4.75 -7.49
C ASP A 237 16.87 6.19 -7.04
N ARG A 238 17.46 7.02 -7.92
CA ARG A 238 17.66 8.44 -7.62
C ARG A 238 16.34 9.19 -7.46
N LYS A 239 15.38 8.98 -8.37
CA LYS A 239 14.03 9.58 -8.26
C LYS A 239 13.37 9.23 -6.92
N ALA A 240 13.48 7.98 -6.49
CA ALA A 240 12.99 7.55 -5.18
C ALA A 240 13.75 8.24 -4.03
N ASP A 241 15.09 8.27 -4.05
CA ASP A 241 15.89 8.94 -3.02
C ASP A 241 15.52 10.43 -2.88
N ASP A 242 15.40 11.13 -4.00
CA ASP A 242 15.06 12.55 -4.04
C ASP A 242 13.65 12.82 -3.50
N LEU A 243 12.65 12.03 -3.90
CA LEU A 243 11.28 12.15 -3.38
C LEU A 243 11.22 11.81 -1.89
N GLY A 244 11.92 10.75 -1.46
CA GLY A 244 11.98 10.34 -0.05
C GLY A 244 12.58 11.43 0.83
N ALA A 245 13.66 12.07 0.38
CA ALA A 245 14.24 13.22 1.09
C ALA A 245 13.27 14.40 1.15
N ARG A 246 12.62 14.72 0.03
CA ARG A 246 11.65 15.82 -0.04
C ARG A 246 10.48 15.62 0.92
N VAL A 247 9.91 14.42 0.99
CA VAL A 247 8.82 14.10 1.94
C VAL A 247 9.29 14.22 3.38
N ARG A 248 10.45 13.63 3.69
CA ARG A 248 11.03 13.61 5.04
C ARG A 248 11.18 15.01 5.63
N ASP A 249 11.58 15.98 4.80
CA ASP A 249 11.93 17.32 5.23
C ASP A 249 10.78 18.32 5.01
N GLY A 250 10.00 18.17 3.94
CA GLY A 250 8.99 19.14 3.50
C GLY A 250 7.57 18.89 4.01
N MET A 251 7.22 17.64 4.35
CA MET A 251 5.88 17.29 4.85
C MET A 251 5.84 17.04 6.36
N TRP A 252 6.99 17.05 7.03
CA TRP A 252 7.08 16.84 8.48
C TRP A 252 6.69 18.09 9.26
N SER A 253 5.78 17.93 10.23
CA SER A 253 5.40 18.99 11.16
C SER A 253 5.99 18.71 12.54
N GLU A 254 7.01 19.48 12.95
CA GLU A 254 7.57 19.36 14.29
C GLU A 254 6.53 19.65 15.39
N THR A 255 5.62 20.59 15.14
CA THR A 255 4.55 20.95 16.08
C THR A 255 3.55 19.82 16.26
N GLU A 256 3.14 19.17 15.18
CA GLU A 256 2.13 18.10 15.23
C GLU A 256 2.75 16.72 15.48
N GLY A 257 4.07 16.56 15.39
CA GLY A 257 4.73 15.25 15.57
C GLY A 257 4.39 14.22 14.48
N MET A 258 3.96 14.69 13.30
CA MET A 258 3.54 13.84 12.19
C MET A 258 3.77 14.47 10.82
N PHE A 259 3.69 13.65 9.77
CA PHE A 259 3.65 14.13 8.38
C PHE A 259 2.24 14.59 8.03
N LEU A 260 2.13 15.73 7.35
CA LEU A 260 0.84 16.31 6.98
C LEU A 260 0.74 16.49 5.46
N ASN A 261 -0.47 16.31 4.94
CA ASN A 261 -0.76 16.69 3.56
C ASN A 261 -0.58 18.20 3.40
N ILE A 262 -0.36 18.66 2.17
CA ILE A 262 -0.18 20.09 1.87
C ILE A 262 -1.29 20.56 0.91
N TYR A 263 -1.82 21.75 1.18
CA TYR A 263 -2.65 22.49 0.21
C TYR A 263 -1.75 23.11 -0.85
N ALA A 264 -1.64 22.48 -2.02
CA ALA A 264 -0.73 22.85 -3.10
C ALA A 264 -0.83 24.33 -3.52
N ARG A 265 -2.04 24.91 -3.47
CA ARG A 265 -2.26 26.33 -3.82
C ARG A 265 -1.66 27.33 -2.84
N THR A 266 -1.45 26.93 -1.59
CA THR A 266 -1.01 27.83 -0.51
C THR A 266 0.28 27.39 0.16
N GLY A 267 0.75 26.16 -0.10
CA GLY A 267 1.87 25.54 0.61
C GLY A 267 1.60 25.27 2.09
N LYS A 268 0.37 25.45 2.58
CA LYS A 268 0.03 25.28 4.00
C LYS A 268 -0.28 23.81 4.32
N PRO A 269 0.13 23.32 5.50
CA PRO A 269 -0.21 21.97 5.94
C PRO A 269 -1.73 21.84 6.20
N ILE A 270 -2.27 20.68 5.82
CA ILE A 270 -3.62 20.22 6.16
C ILE A 270 -3.53 19.55 7.53
N ARG A 271 -3.93 20.27 8.58
CA ARG A 271 -3.90 19.79 9.97
C ARG A 271 -5.12 18.93 10.29
N ILE A 272 -5.16 17.75 9.68
CA ILE A 272 -6.20 16.74 9.90
C ILE A 272 -5.48 15.40 10.10
N LYS A 273 -5.68 14.79 11.26
CA LYS A 273 -5.07 13.53 11.67
C LYS A 273 -5.79 12.34 11.02
N THR A 274 -5.23 11.83 9.94
CA THR A 274 -5.73 10.65 9.22
C THR A 274 -4.67 9.54 9.15
N TRP A 275 -5.12 8.30 9.01
CA TRP A 275 -4.22 7.13 8.95
C TRP A 275 -3.19 7.20 7.82
N THR A 276 -3.50 7.91 6.72
CA THR A 276 -2.59 8.08 5.58
C THR A 276 -1.37 8.93 5.92
N ASN A 277 -1.43 9.74 6.99
CA ASN A 277 -0.27 10.48 7.48
C ASN A 277 0.86 9.57 7.99
N PHE A 278 0.56 8.30 8.32
CA PHE A 278 1.54 7.31 8.77
C PHE A 278 2.24 6.54 7.63
N MET A 279 1.88 6.78 6.37
CA MET A 279 2.51 6.10 5.23
C MET A 279 4.05 6.19 5.17
N PRO A 280 4.71 7.25 5.66
CA PRO A 280 6.18 7.31 5.73
C PRO A 280 6.80 6.20 6.60
N LEU A 281 6.07 5.66 7.58
CA LEU A 281 6.51 4.50 8.38
C LEU A 281 6.58 3.23 7.52
N TRP A 282 5.55 3.02 6.70
CA TRP A 282 5.46 1.86 5.81
C TRP A 282 6.43 1.96 4.63
N ALA A 283 6.58 3.15 4.06
CA ALA A 283 7.52 3.41 2.97
C ALA A 283 8.99 3.42 3.42
N GLY A 284 9.26 3.60 4.72
CA GLY A 284 10.62 3.71 5.27
C GLY A 284 11.27 5.07 5.00
N ILE A 285 10.46 6.12 4.89
CA ILE A 285 10.92 7.49 4.64
C ILE A 285 11.26 8.23 5.94
N ALA A 286 10.46 8.01 6.99
CA ALA A 286 10.63 8.67 8.27
C ALA A 286 11.98 8.33 8.91
N THR A 287 12.63 9.32 9.52
CA THR A 287 13.79 9.07 10.40
C THR A 287 13.36 8.31 11.64
N SER A 288 14.31 7.70 12.36
CA SER A 288 14.00 6.99 13.62
C SER A 288 13.36 7.90 14.68
N SER A 289 13.74 9.19 14.75
CA SER A 289 13.12 10.14 15.68
C SER A 289 11.70 10.51 15.26
N GLN A 290 11.48 10.83 13.98
CA GLN A 290 10.14 11.10 13.44
C GLN A 290 9.21 9.90 13.62
N ALA A 291 9.70 8.70 13.28
CA ALA A 291 8.95 7.46 13.42
C ALA A 291 8.56 7.20 14.88
N LYS A 292 9.50 7.38 15.82
CA LYS A 292 9.22 7.25 17.25
C LYS A 292 8.11 8.19 17.70
N ARG A 293 8.18 9.48 17.33
CA ARG A 293 7.15 10.48 17.67
C ARG A 293 5.79 10.09 17.12
N MET A 294 5.71 9.78 15.82
CA MET A 294 4.46 9.33 15.20
C MET A 294 3.87 8.10 15.88
N ILE A 295 4.71 7.12 16.21
CA ILE A 295 4.25 5.85 16.79
C ILE A 295 3.78 6.06 18.22
N GLU A 296 4.58 6.72 19.07
CA GLU A 296 4.34 6.82 20.50
C GLU A 296 3.35 7.94 20.88
N GLU A 297 3.36 9.07 20.16
CA GLU A 297 2.46 10.20 20.43
C GLU A 297 1.07 9.97 19.80
N HIS A 298 1.00 9.30 18.65
CA HIS A 298 -0.23 9.22 17.83
C HIS A 298 -0.70 7.78 17.53
N LEU A 299 0.10 6.96 16.83
CA LEU A 299 -0.38 5.68 16.31
C LEU A 299 -0.83 4.72 17.42
N LEU A 300 -0.04 4.62 18.50
CA LEU A 300 -0.33 3.76 19.66
C LEU A 300 -1.26 4.44 20.69
N ASN A 301 -1.68 5.68 20.44
CA ASN A 301 -2.55 6.41 21.35
C ASN A 301 -4.00 5.94 21.16
N PRO A 302 -4.65 5.35 22.19
CA PRO A 302 -6.00 4.83 22.06
C PRO A 302 -7.07 5.92 21.93
N LYS A 303 -6.74 7.17 22.29
CA LYS A 303 -7.59 8.35 22.09
C LYS A 303 -7.49 8.90 20.66
N GLU A 304 -6.49 8.47 19.91
CA GLU A 304 -6.32 8.78 18.49
C GLU A 304 -6.54 7.49 17.67
N PHE A 305 -5.48 6.86 17.20
CA PHE A 305 -5.57 5.83 16.15
C PHE A 305 -5.68 4.39 16.65
N TRP A 306 -5.19 4.09 17.86
CA TRP A 306 -5.10 2.72 18.38
C TRP A 306 -6.44 2.22 18.92
N ALA A 307 -7.33 1.76 18.04
CA ALA A 307 -8.59 1.15 18.43
C ALA A 307 -8.42 -0.31 18.85
N PRO A 308 -9.38 -0.87 19.63
CA PRO A 308 -9.54 -2.31 19.68
C PRO A 308 -9.67 -2.87 18.26
N HIS A 309 -8.89 -3.91 17.94
CA HIS A 309 -8.97 -4.64 16.68
C HIS A 309 -8.52 -3.90 15.41
N GLY A 310 -7.92 -2.71 15.51
CA GLY A 310 -7.29 -2.10 14.35
C GLY A 310 -6.94 -0.62 14.47
N ILE A 311 -6.62 -0.03 13.32
CA ILE A 311 -6.27 1.39 13.21
C ILE A 311 -7.44 2.19 12.65
N ARG A 312 -7.90 3.18 13.42
CA ARG A 312 -8.94 4.13 12.97
C ARG A 312 -8.44 4.91 11.75
N THR A 313 -9.34 5.15 10.79
CA THR A 313 -8.98 5.89 9.58
C THR A 313 -8.92 7.41 9.78
N LEU A 314 -9.62 7.92 10.78
CA LEU A 314 -9.57 9.31 11.23
C LEU A 314 -9.51 9.32 12.75
N SER A 315 -8.76 10.27 13.32
CA SER A 315 -8.65 10.38 14.77
C SER A 315 -9.98 10.85 15.42
N PRO A 316 -10.37 10.32 16.60
CA PRO A 316 -11.57 10.74 17.34
C PRO A 316 -11.61 12.20 17.79
N ASP A 317 -10.47 12.92 17.78
CA ASP A 317 -10.40 14.36 18.07
C ASP A 317 -10.65 15.24 16.84
N GLU A 318 -10.88 14.66 15.67
CA GLU A 318 -11.23 15.38 14.44
C GLU A 318 -12.73 15.62 14.33
N LEU A 319 -13.11 16.82 13.86
CA LEU A 319 -14.50 17.27 13.78
C LEU A 319 -15.41 16.33 12.98
N LEU A 320 -14.86 15.68 11.95
CA LEU A 320 -15.62 14.84 11.02
C LEU A 320 -15.57 13.34 11.36
N TYR A 321 -15.06 12.99 12.54
CA TYR A 321 -15.00 11.61 13.02
C TYR A 321 -16.40 10.99 13.18
N ASP A 322 -16.60 9.85 12.53
CA ASP A 322 -17.83 9.07 12.58
C ASP A 322 -17.45 7.58 12.51
N PRO A 323 -17.40 6.86 13.66
CA PRO A 323 -16.93 5.48 13.71
C PRO A 323 -17.95 4.46 13.19
N ILE A 324 -19.17 4.88 12.85
CA ILE A 324 -20.24 3.96 12.46
C ILE A 324 -20.51 4.08 10.95
N GLN A 325 -20.75 5.30 10.46
CA GLN A 325 -21.12 5.56 9.07
C GLN A 325 -20.04 6.34 8.31
N GLY A 326 -18.93 6.65 8.97
CA GLY A 326 -17.90 7.54 8.42
C GLY A 326 -17.03 6.92 7.34
N TYR A 327 -17.02 5.60 7.16
CA TYR A 327 -16.20 4.88 6.18
C TYR A 327 -14.68 5.17 6.30
N TRP A 328 -14.11 6.15 5.60
CA TRP A 328 -12.72 6.62 5.82
C TRP A 328 -12.59 7.71 6.90
N ARG A 329 -13.66 7.98 7.65
CA ARG A 329 -13.71 8.99 8.72
C ARG A 329 -13.79 8.40 10.13
N GLY A 330 -13.20 7.23 10.35
CA GLY A 330 -13.17 6.62 11.68
C GLY A 330 -13.08 5.10 11.68
N PRO A 331 -13.93 4.37 10.94
CA PRO A 331 -13.92 2.92 10.91
C PRO A 331 -12.54 2.33 10.58
N VAL A 332 -12.30 1.14 11.09
CA VAL A 332 -11.08 0.35 10.84
C VAL A 332 -11.20 -0.34 9.49
N TRP A 333 -10.13 -0.27 8.70
CA TRP A 333 -9.97 -1.03 7.47
C TRP A 333 -8.82 -2.03 7.60
N VAL A 334 -8.97 -3.21 7.01
CA VAL A 334 -7.87 -4.21 7.01
C VAL A 334 -6.63 -3.64 6.35
N VAL A 335 -6.77 -2.85 5.27
CA VAL A 335 -5.64 -2.23 4.59
C VAL A 335 -4.89 -1.23 5.47
N SER A 336 -5.58 -0.43 6.30
CA SER A 336 -4.92 0.51 7.21
C SER A 336 -4.16 -0.23 8.30
N SER A 337 -4.79 -1.23 8.94
CA SER A 337 -4.14 -2.09 9.93
C SER A 337 -2.95 -2.86 9.35
N TYR A 338 -3.08 -3.39 8.13
CA TYR A 338 -2.01 -4.11 7.44
C TYR A 338 -0.80 -3.22 7.17
N LEU A 339 -1.02 -2.04 6.58
CA LEU A 339 0.05 -1.08 6.29
C LEU A 339 0.73 -0.58 7.57
N MET A 340 -0.04 -0.33 8.65
CA MET A 340 0.52 0.07 9.94
C MET A 340 1.25 -1.05 10.66
N THR A 341 0.81 -2.30 10.52
CA THR A 341 1.55 -3.47 11.00
C THR A 341 2.95 -3.48 10.38
N HIS A 342 3.06 -3.31 9.06
CA HIS A 342 4.35 -3.21 8.38
C HIS A 342 5.16 -1.96 8.79
N GLY A 343 4.50 -0.81 8.98
CA GLY A 343 5.14 0.40 9.49
C GLY A 343 5.77 0.21 10.87
N LEU A 344 5.04 -0.40 11.81
CA LEU A 344 5.55 -0.75 13.14
C LEU A 344 6.73 -1.73 13.06
N MET A 345 6.62 -2.75 12.20
CA MET A 345 7.66 -3.74 11.97
C MET A 345 8.96 -3.13 11.46
N ASN A 346 8.86 -2.24 10.48
CA ASN A 346 10.01 -1.54 9.90
C ASN A 346 10.75 -0.68 10.93
N ASN A 347 10.04 -0.23 11.98
CA ASN A 347 10.56 0.65 13.02
C ASN A 347 10.83 -0.04 14.37
N GLY A 348 10.81 -1.38 14.40
CA GLY A 348 11.19 -2.17 15.60
C GLY A 348 10.08 -2.42 16.63
N TYR A 349 8.86 -1.94 16.39
CA TYR A 349 7.68 -2.14 17.27
C TYR A 349 7.00 -3.47 17.00
N ARG A 350 7.77 -4.58 17.12
CA ARG A 350 7.35 -5.93 16.69
C ARG A 350 6.19 -6.49 17.50
N GLU A 351 6.17 -6.26 18.81
CA GLU A 351 5.09 -6.75 19.68
C GLU A 351 3.77 -6.03 19.39
N GLN A 352 3.82 -4.71 19.16
CA GLN A 352 2.66 -3.91 18.78
C GLN A 352 2.14 -4.33 17.40
N ALA A 353 3.03 -4.55 16.43
CA ALA A 353 2.66 -5.06 15.11
C ALA A 353 1.97 -6.43 15.19
N ARG A 354 2.52 -7.35 16.00
CA ARG A 354 1.93 -8.67 16.23
C ARG A 354 0.55 -8.55 16.85
N LYS A 355 0.41 -7.74 17.91
CA LYS A 355 -0.87 -7.50 18.57
C LYS A 355 -1.91 -6.95 17.59
N LEU A 356 -1.55 -5.96 16.78
CA LEU A 356 -2.45 -5.38 15.78
C LEU A 356 -2.95 -6.43 14.78
N ALA A 357 -2.03 -7.24 14.24
CA ALA A 357 -2.39 -8.31 13.31
C ALA A 357 -3.32 -9.36 13.94
N GLU A 358 -3.02 -9.81 15.16
CA GLU A 358 -3.83 -10.80 15.89
C GLU A 358 -5.23 -10.26 16.20
N GLU A 359 -5.36 -9.02 16.67
CA GLU A 359 -6.67 -8.45 17.00
C GLU A 359 -7.51 -8.13 15.74
N THR A 360 -6.88 -7.72 14.63
CA THR A 360 -7.56 -7.55 13.34
C THR A 360 -8.01 -8.89 12.77
N GLU A 361 -7.20 -9.96 12.87
CA GLU A 361 -7.62 -11.33 12.51
C GLU A 361 -8.84 -11.75 13.33
N GLU A 362 -8.79 -11.57 14.66
CA GLU A 362 -9.88 -11.95 15.55
C GLU A 362 -11.18 -11.28 15.15
N LEU A 363 -11.15 -9.97 14.84
CA LEU A 363 -12.35 -9.25 14.39
C LEU A 363 -12.96 -9.86 13.14
N LEU A 364 -12.15 -10.14 12.11
CA LEU A 364 -12.63 -10.67 10.83
C LEU A 364 -13.35 -12.01 10.99
N PHE A 365 -12.84 -12.89 11.85
CA PHE A 365 -13.40 -14.24 12.01
C PHE A 365 -14.41 -14.35 13.16
N ARG A 366 -14.44 -13.40 14.10
CA ARG A 366 -15.48 -13.32 15.13
C ARG A 366 -16.84 -12.95 14.55
N THR A 367 -16.86 -12.05 13.57
CA THR A 367 -18.09 -11.67 12.82
C THR A 367 -18.52 -12.70 11.78
N ALA A 368 -17.68 -13.68 11.48
CA ALA A 368 -17.99 -14.75 10.51
C ALA A 368 -18.71 -15.96 11.16
N GLY A 369 -18.98 -15.94 12.47
CA GLY A 369 -19.94 -16.86 13.09
C GLY A 369 -21.37 -16.60 12.59
N PRO A 370 -22.30 -17.56 12.69
CA PRO A 370 -23.69 -17.33 12.31
C PRO A 370 -24.21 -16.09 13.05
N SER A 371 -24.72 -15.12 12.30
CA SER A 371 -25.42 -13.97 12.88
C SER A 371 -26.42 -14.54 13.88
N PRO A 372 -26.43 -14.10 15.16
CA PRO A 372 -27.59 -14.38 15.99
C PRO A 372 -28.78 -13.83 15.21
N ALA A 373 -29.75 -14.70 14.92
CA ALA A 373 -31.01 -14.29 14.34
C ALA A 373 -31.49 -13.09 15.15
N ALA A 374 -31.86 -12.00 14.47
CA ALA A 374 -32.49 -10.86 15.12
C ALA A 374 -33.78 -11.36 15.78
N THR A 375 -33.70 -11.72 17.06
CA THR A 375 -34.85 -12.01 17.90
C THR A 375 -35.35 -10.67 18.43
N SER A 376 -36.27 -10.06 17.68
CA SER A 376 -37.57 -9.57 18.15
C SER A 376 -38.15 -8.57 17.15
#